data_AF-A0A6A4DJB3-F1
#
_entry.id   AF-A0A6A4DJB3-F1
#
_cell.length_a   1.000
_cell.length_b   1.000
_cell.length_c   1.000
_cell.angle_alpha   90.00
_cell.angle_beta   90.00
_cell.angle_gamma   90.00
#
_symmetry.space_group_name_H-M   'P 1'
#
loop_
_entity.id
_entity.type
_entity.pdbx_description
1 polymer ?
#
loop_
_entity_poly.entity_id
_entity_poly.type
_entity_poly.pdbx_seq_one_letter_code
_entity_poly.pdbx_strand_id
1 'polypeptide(L)'
;MSAALSLNLKDASCIKANVEGVQRKTKIFCTLGPACWSEEGLLSLIDAGMNVARFNFSHGDHASHLACLTRLRAALAKRPNKNVAI
;
A
#
# COMPACT_ATOMS: atom_id res chain seq x y z
N MET A 1 -25.66 -7.16 20.45
CA MET A 1 -24.21 -7.42 20.52
C MET A 1 -23.67 -7.66 19.13
N SER A 2 -23.11 -6.65 18.49
CA SER A 2 -22.14 -6.78 17.38
C SER A 2 -21.58 -5.39 17.13
N ALA A 3 -20.52 -5.04 17.84
CA ALA A 3 -19.74 -3.86 17.54
C ALA A 3 -18.74 -4.25 16.46
N ALA A 4 -19.13 -4.10 15.19
CA ALA A 4 -18.16 -4.05 14.12
C ALA A 4 -17.29 -2.81 14.37
N LEU A 5 -16.06 -3.02 14.84
CA LEU A 5 -15.04 -1.98 14.83
C LEU A 5 -14.77 -1.62 13.37
N SER A 6 -15.48 -0.61 12.89
CA SER A 6 -15.08 0.17 11.72
C SER A 6 -13.73 0.80 12.07
N LEU A 7 -12.64 0.16 11.61
CA LEU A 7 -11.31 0.76 11.59
C LEU A 7 -11.37 1.90 10.56
N ASN A 8 -11.76 3.07 11.04
CA ASN A 8 -11.83 4.30 10.27
C ASN A 8 -10.37 4.68 9.90
N LEU A 9 -9.97 4.39 8.67
CA LEU A 9 -8.61 4.60 8.14
C LEU A 9 -8.16 6.08 8.10
N LYS A 10 -9.01 7.01 8.56
CA LYS A 10 -8.80 8.46 8.48
C LYS A 10 -7.64 8.94 9.36
N ASP A 11 -7.35 8.24 10.45
CA ASP A 11 -6.27 8.59 11.39
C ASP A 11 -5.16 7.53 11.43
N ALA A 12 -4.60 7.15 10.28
CA ALA A 12 -3.40 6.31 10.21
C ALA A 12 -2.12 7.01 10.71
N SER A 13 -2.23 8.12 11.44
CA SER A 13 -1.11 8.89 12.00
C SER A 13 -0.21 8.02 12.88
N CYS A 14 -0.80 7.12 13.66
CA CYS A 14 -0.07 6.15 14.51
C CYS A 14 0.72 5.10 13.72
N ILE A 15 0.35 4.84 12.46
CA ILE A 15 1.07 3.92 11.56
C ILE A 15 2.14 4.68 10.76
N LYS A 16 1.87 5.95 10.44
CA LYS A 16 2.73 6.83 9.65
C LYS A 16 3.89 7.44 10.44
N ALA A 17 3.70 7.69 11.74
CA ALA A 17 4.73 8.32 12.56
C ALA A 17 5.81 7.30 12.93
N ASN A 18 7.04 7.54 12.47
CA ASN A 18 8.18 7.19 13.32
C ASN A 18 7.92 7.92 14.65
N VAL A 19 7.85 7.20 15.77
CA VAL A 19 8.03 7.84 17.08
C VAL A 19 9.40 8.54 17.00
N GLU A 20 9.50 9.82 17.37
CA GLU A 20 10.71 10.63 17.17
C GLU A 20 11.98 9.84 17.53
N GLY A 21 12.88 9.68 16.55
CA GLY A 21 14.14 8.94 16.70
C GLY A 21 14.06 7.41 16.50
N VAL A 22 12.88 6.81 16.35
CA VAL A 22 12.71 5.35 16.19
C VAL A 22 12.10 5.00 14.84
N GLN A 23 12.92 4.39 13.97
CA GLN A 23 12.43 3.85 12.70
C GLN A 23 11.57 2.60 12.93
N ARG A 24 10.36 2.60 12.38
CA ARG A 24 9.43 1.45 12.43
C ARG A 24 10.10 0.18 11.90
N LYS A 25 10.08 -0.90 12.69
CA LYS A 25 10.68 -2.21 12.33
C LYS A 25 9.69 -3.14 11.63
N THR A 26 8.42 -3.09 12.03
CA THR A 26 7.32 -3.84 11.39
C THR A 26 7.29 -3.54 9.88
N LYS A 27 6.75 -4.43 9.06
CA LYS A 27 6.53 -4.17 7.62
C LYS A 27 5.04 -4.06 7.32
N ILE A 28 4.67 -3.20 6.36
CA ILE A 28 3.28 -2.97 5.95
C ILE A 28 3.02 -3.70 4.64
N PHE A 29 2.03 -4.57 4.68
CA PHE A 29 1.47 -5.24 3.50
C PHE A 29 0.20 -4.51 3.10
N CYS A 30 0.13 -4.01 1.87
CA CYS A 30 -1.06 -3.38 1.33
C CYS A 30 -1.67 -4.29 0.27
N THR A 31 -2.94 -4.66 0.45
CA THR A 31 -3.68 -5.37 -0.61
C THR A 31 -4.08 -4.36 -1.67
N LEU A 32 -3.62 -4.55 -2.90
CA LEU A 32 -3.94 -3.66 -4.01
C LEU A 32 -5.32 -3.99 -4.56
N GLY A 33 -6.11 -2.95 -4.80
CA GLY A 33 -7.44 -3.05 -5.37
C GLY A 33 -7.86 -1.76 -6.06
N PRO A 34 -9.05 -1.73 -6.68
CA PRO A 34 -9.48 -0.62 -7.54
C PRO A 34 -9.38 0.77 -6.88
N ALA A 35 -9.56 0.85 -5.56
CA ALA A 35 -9.47 2.08 -4.79
C ALA A 35 -8.06 2.73 -4.79
N CYS A 36 -7.00 1.98 -5.10
CA CYS A 36 -5.62 2.45 -5.08
C CYS A 36 -4.82 2.13 -6.35
N TRP A 37 -5.50 1.76 -7.44
CA TRP A 37 -4.83 1.41 -8.71
C TRP A 37 -4.37 2.61 -9.54
N SER A 38 -4.77 3.84 -9.19
CA SER A 38 -4.22 5.03 -9.82
C SER A 38 -2.75 5.21 -9.43
N GLU A 39 -1.99 5.89 -10.26
CA GLU A 39 -0.57 6.13 -9.98
C GLU A 39 -0.39 6.97 -8.71
N GLU A 40 -1.25 7.98 -8.49
CA GLU A 40 -1.24 8.81 -7.28
C GLU A 40 -1.55 8.00 -6.03
N GLY A 41 -2.50 7.06 -6.12
CA GLY A 41 -2.84 6.15 -5.02
C GLY A 41 -1.64 5.28 -4.62
N LEU A 42 -0.96 4.70 -5.61
CA LEU A 42 0.23 3.88 -5.37
C LEU A 42 1.39 4.71 -4.78
N LEU A 43 1.64 5.91 -5.31
CA LEU A 43 2.65 6.82 -4.76
C LEU A 43 2.36 7.18 -3.31
N SER A 44 1.10 7.50 -2.99
CA SER A 44 0.67 7.80 -1.62
C SER A 44 0.92 6.61 -0.67
N LEU A 45 0.66 5.38 -1.12
CA LEU A 45 0.95 4.17 -0.32
C LEU A 45 2.46 3.95 -0.12
N ILE A 46 3.27 4.14 -1.16
CA ILE A 46 4.74 4.03 -1.07
C ILE A 46 5.31 5.07 -0.10
N ASP A 47 4.85 6.32 -0.22
CA ASP A 47 5.30 7.42 0.61
C ASP A 47 4.82 7.25 2.07
N ALA A 48 3.61 6.71 2.27
CA ALA A 48 3.09 6.34 3.58
C ALA A 48 3.79 5.13 4.23
N GLY A 49 4.63 4.39 3.48
CA GLY A 49 5.49 3.34 4.03
C GLY A 49 5.08 1.91 3.73
N MET A 50 4.33 1.67 2.65
CA MET A 50 4.10 0.32 2.10
C MET A 50 5.43 -0.40 1.86
N ASN A 51 5.49 -1.68 2.26
CA ASN A 51 6.67 -2.52 2.08
C ASN A 51 6.40 -3.71 1.14
N VAL A 52 5.17 -4.21 1.13
CA VAL A 52 4.77 -5.33 0.26
C VAL A 52 3.42 -5.03 -0.38
N ALA A 53 3.34 -5.22 -1.69
CA ALA A 53 2.13 -5.10 -2.49
C ALA A 53 1.49 -6.48 -2.69
N ARG A 54 0.40 -6.75 -1.96
CA ARG A 54 -0.34 -8.00 -2.08
C ARG A 54 -1.36 -7.91 -3.22
N PHE A 55 -1.24 -8.80 -4.20
CA PHE A 55 -2.27 -9.03 -5.22
C PHE A 55 -3.21 -10.13 -4.73
N ASN A 56 -4.48 -9.80 -4.51
CA ASN A 56 -5.47 -10.77 -4.07
C ASN A 56 -6.09 -11.49 -5.28
N PHE A 57 -5.58 -12.67 -5.63
CA PHE A 57 -6.05 -13.48 -6.76
C PHE A 57 -7.43 -14.14 -6.55
N SER A 58 -8.02 -14.06 -5.36
CA SER A 58 -9.44 -14.42 -5.17
C SER A 58 -10.39 -13.49 -5.92
N HIS A 59 -9.92 -12.31 -6.35
CA HIS A 59 -10.67 -11.34 -7.14
C HIS A 59 -9.83 -10.79 -8.30
N GLY A 60 -10.51 -10.27 -9.32
CA GLY A 60 -9.87 -9.73 -10.53
C GLY A 60 -9.41 -10.82 -11.50
N ASP A 61 -8.76 -10.39 -12.56
CA ASP A 61 -8.22 -11.24 -13.63
C ASP A 61 -6.74 -10.94 -13.87
N HIS A 62 -6.07 -11.76 -14.68
CA HIS A 62 -4.65 -11.56 -14.97
C HIS A 62 -4.36 -10.21 -15.64
N ALA A 63 -5.25 -9.70 -16.48
CA ALA A 63 -5.04 -8.46 -17.23
C ALA A 63 -5.07 -7.23 -16.29
N SER A 64 -6.04 -7.18 -15.39
CA SER A 64 -6.18 -6.14 -14.38
C SER A 64 -5.04 -6.15 -13.37
N HIS A 65 -4.62 -7.33 -12.88
CA HIS A 65 -3.45 -7.46 -12.02
C HIS A 65 -2.16 -7.03 -12.74
N LEU A 66 -1.99 -7.37 -14.02
CA LEU A 66 -0.85 -6.94 -14.83
C LEU A 66 -0.83 -5.40 -15.03
N ALA A 67 -1.99 -4.79 -15.29
CA ALA A 67 -2.09 -3.34 -15.41
C ALA A 67 -1.72 -2.65 -14.09
N CYS A 68 -2.18 -3.19 -12.95
CA CYS A 68 -1.80 -2.69 -11.64
C CYS A 68 -0.29 -2.85 -11.37
N LEU A 69 0.30 -4.01 -11.67
CA LEU A 69 1.74 -4.26 -11.57
C LEU A 69 2.57 -3.28 -12.41
N THR A 70 2.12 -2.99 -13.64
CA THR A 70 2.79 -2.04 -14.53
C THR A 70 2.81 -0.63 -13.93
N ARG A 71 1.67 -0.18 -13.39
CA ARG A 71 1.59 1.12 -12.68
C ARG A 71 2.44 1.15 -11.42
N LEU A 72 2.47 0.06 -10.65
CA LEU A 72 3.31 -0.05 -9.46
C LEU A 72 4.80 0.11 -9.81
N ARG A 73 5.27 -0.53 -10.87
CA ARG A 73 6.66 -0.39 -11.35
C ARG A 73 6.96 1.04 -11.81
N ALA A 74 6.04 1.68 -12.51
CA ALA A 74 6.19 3.09 -12.91
C ALA A 74 6.27 4.03 -11.68
N ALA A 75 5.41 3.81 -10.68
CA ALA A 75 5.43 4.56 -9.43
C ALA A 75 6.74 4.35 -8.64
N LEU A 76 7.27 3.12 -8.59
CA LEU A 76 8.55 2.81 -7.95
C LEU A 76 9.74 3.46 -8.65
N ALA A 77 9.72 3.57 -9.99
CA ALA A 77 10.74 4.31 -10.72
C ALA A 77 10.82 5.80 -10.30
N LYS A 78 9.71 6.38 -9.84
CA LYS A 78 9.66 7.74 -9.26
C LYS A 78 10.15 7.82 -7.80
N ARG A 79 10.46 6.68 -7.16
CA ARG A 79 10.91 6.56 -5.77
C ARG A 79 12.07 5.56 -5.65
N PRO A 80 13.26 5.86 -6.19
CA PRO A 80 14.37 4.90 -6.29
C PRO A 80 14.89 4.38 -4.94
N ASN A 81 14.65 5.09 -3.84
CA ASN A 81 15.07 4.70 -2.50
C ASN A 81 14.02 3.87 -1.73
N LYS A 82 12.91 3.51 -2.38
CA LYS A 82 11.80 2.76 -1.78
C LYS A 82 11.67 1.40 -2.47
N ASN A 83 11.96 0.34 -1.74
CA ASN A 83 11.79 -1.02 -2.24
C ASN A 83 10.47 -1.59 -1.72
N VAL A 84 9.61 -2.02 -2.64
CA VAL A 84 8.35 -2.70 -2.35
C VAL A 84 8.41 -4.09 -2.96
N ALA A 85 8.26 -5.12 -2.13
CA ALA A 85 8.11 -6.50 -2.61
C ALA A 85 6.70 -6.72 -3.15
N ILE A 86 6.54 -7.74 -3.99
CA ILE A 86 5.25 -8.19 -4.53
C ILE A 86 5.00 -9.60 -4.03
#